data_AF-A0A4Q5QMQ7-F1
#
_entry.id   AF-A0A4Q5QMQ7-F1
#
_cell.length_a   1.000
_cell.length_b   1.000
_cell.length_c   1.000
_cell.angle_alpha   90.00
_cell.angle_beta   90.00
_cell.angle_gamma   90.00
#
_symmetry.space_group_name_H-M   'P 1'
#
loop_
_entity.id
_entity.type
_entity.pdbx_description
1 polymer ?
#
loop_
_entity_poly.entity_id
_entity_poly.type
_entity_poly.pdbx_seq_one_letter_code
_entity_poly.pdbx_strand_id
1 'polypeptide(L)'
;MPPGKLAAQAGHAYTDALWACLDQAPDRALAYRTTGIGGSKVTIQAKNLGQLERAARECAEAGIPHAVITDAEHVLLPHFTGAPIVTALGIGPVSRDQCRHITKRFQVVQGGPEKPRRMDRRARDALLDDMRCCEQTAGMTVLRHGEMVRDHYRDLLDHLRYGSPLRGEWRLPDWIHDPLLLEGLPTDDLMAEYHVFHDVGKSRCRVVDADGRQHFPDHAAVSARVWEEAGGDPTVGDLIAMDMDVHLLKGEDVEAFSCRAEARALLLTALSEVHANATMFGGTSSTGFKAKWKHVDRRGRAILKAITARED
;
A
#
# COMPACT_ATOMS: atom_id res chain seq x y z
N MET A 1 -4.19 22.18 11.65
CA MET A 1 -4.17 22.91 10.37
C MET A 1 -4.55 21.95 9.25
N PRO A 2 -5.37 22.35 8.26
CA PRO A 2 -5.62 21.55 7.05
C PRO A 2 -4.31 21.27 6.28
N PRO A 3 -4.24 20.21 5.45
CA PRO A 3 -3.02 19.82 4.74
C PRO A 3 -2.37 20.95 3.92
N GLY A 4 -3.17 21.73 3.18
CA GLY A 4 -2.65 22.86 2.39
C GLY A 4 -1.99 23.94 3.25
N LYS A 5 -2.63 24.33 4.37
CA LYS A 5 -2.07 25.32 5.29
C LYS A 5 -0.85 24.77 6.05
N LEU A 6 -0.89 23.49 6.44
CA LEU A 6 0.27 22.81 7.02
C LEU A 6 1.47 22.85 6.08
N ALA A 7 1.28 22.51 4.79
CA ALA A 7 2.35 22.52 3.80
C ALA A 7 2.96 23.92 3.63
N ALA A 8 2.13 24.97 3.56
CA ALA A 8 2.59 26.35 3.48
C ALA A 8 3.42 26.76 4.71
N GLN A 9 2.92 26.50 5.92
CA GLN A 9 3.60 26.86 7.17
C GLN A 9 4.89 26.05 7.40
N ALA A 10 4.90 24.76 7.00
CA ALA A 10 6.12 23.96 6.98
C ALA A 10 7.13 24.52 5.96
N GLY A 11 6.68 24.96 4.79
CA GLY A 11 7.52 25.62 3.78
C GLY A 11 8.21 26.89 4.30
N HIS A 12 7.47 27.75 5.01
CA HIS A 12 8.04 28.92 5.69
C HIS A 12 9.09 28.50 6.72
N ALA A 13 8.75 27.55 7.60
CA ALA A 13 9.65 27.07 8.65
C ALA A 13 10.96 26.49 8.09
N TYR A 14 10.90 25.71 7.00
CA TYR A 14 12.10 25.17 6.36
C TYR A 14 12.99 26.23 5.75
N THR A 15 12.38 27.26 5.16
CA THR A 15 13.11 28.32 4.46
C THR A 15 13.76 29.26 5.47
N ASP A 16 13.02 29.71 6.46
CA ASP A 16 13.49 30.70 7.43
C ASP A 16 14.55 30.10 8.37
N ALA A 17 14.42 28.82 8.74
CA ALA A 17 15.47 28.16 9.53
C ALA A 17 16.77 27.99 8.73
N LEU A 18 16.69 27.77 7.41
CA LEU A 18 17.87 27.73 6.56
C LEU A 18 18.54 29.11 6.46
N TRP A 19 17.77 30.19 6.34
CA TRP A 19 18.30 31.56 6.37
C TRP A 19 18.93 31.89 7.72
N ALA A 20 18.27 31.56 8.84
CA ALA A 20 18.84 31.69 10.17
C ALA A 20 20.15 30.91 10.32
N CYS A 21 20.25 29.72 9.71
CA CYS A 21 21.49 28.96 9.67
C CYS A 21 22.56 29.60 8.79
N LEU A 22 22.18 30.24 7.68
CA LEU A 22 23.13 30.93 6.82
C LEU A 22 23.78 32.10 7.57
N ASP A 23 23.00 32.83 8.36
CA ASP A 23 23.49 33.95 9.18
C ASP A 23 24.37 33.47 10.35
N GLN A 24 24.01 32.35 10.99
CA GLN A 24 24.72 31.84 12.18
C GLN A 24 25.92 30.94 11.84
N ALA A 25 25.83 30.15 10.78
CA ALA A 25 26.75 29.09 10.42
C ALA A 25 26.74 28.85 8.89
N PRO A 26 27.30 29.78 8.10
CA PRO A 26 27.19 29.77 6.65
C PRO A 26 27.74 28.48 6.01
N ASP A 27 28.85 27.95 6.53
CA ASP A 27 29.43 26.69 6.05
C ASP A 27 28.48 25.50 6.24
N ARG A 28 27.71 25.48 7.34
CA ARG A 28 26.71 24.44 7.59
C ARG A 28 25.53 24.56 6.63
N ALA A 29 25.06 25.79 6.40
CA ALA A 29 23.98 26.05 5.45
C ALA A 29 24.38 25.67 4.01
N LEU A 30 25.61 26.00 3.61
CA LEU A 30 26.18 25.61 2.32
C LEU A 30 26.34 24.09 2.22
N ALA A 31 26.96 23.44 3.22
CA ALA A 31 27.13 21.99 3.23
C ALA A 31 25.80 21.23 3.16
N TYR A 32 24.74 21.75 3.78
CA TYR A 32 23.38 21.19 3.67
C TYR A 32 22.83 21.24 2.23
N ARG A 33 23.23 22.23 1.42
CA ARG A 33 22.75 22.46 0.06
C ARG A 33 23.65 21.88 -1.05
N THR A 34 24.96 21.83 -0.84
CA THR A 34 25.93 21.55 -1.93
C THR A 34 26.44 20.11 -1.97
N THR A 35 26.33 19.34 -0.88
CA THR A 35 26.93 17.99 -0.77
C THR A 35 26.18 16.89 -1.54
N GLY A 36 25.30 17.24 -2.48
CA GLY A 36 24.60 16.29 -3.37
C GLY A 36 23.53 15.42 -2.72
N ILE A 37 23.46 15.35 -1.39
CA ILE A 37 22.46 14.55 -0.66
C ILE A 37 21.19 15.34 -0.34
N GLY A 38 21.25 16.68 -0.36
CA GLY A 38 20.12 17.56 -0.04
C GLY A 38 19.46 17.17 1.29
N GLY A 39 19.97 17.67 2.43
CA GLY A 39 19.64 17.07 3.72
C GLY A 39 18.13 16.92 3.99
N SER A 40 17.75 15.84 4.69
CA SER A 40 16.35 15.47 4.93
C SER A 40 15.57 16.55 5.66
N LYS A 41 14.29 16.73 5.28
CA LYS A 41 13.32 17.57 5.99
C LYS A 41 12.25 16.66 6.59
N VAL A 42 11.90 16.88 7.85
CA VAL A 42 10.88 16.08 8.56
C VAL A 42 9.92 17.04 9.25
N THR A 43 8.62 16.90 8.96
CA THR A 43 7.58 17.64 9.68
C THR A 43 7.11 16.82 10.87
N ILE A 44 7.23 17.38 12.06
CA ILE A 44 6.74 16.78 13.32
C ILE A 44 5.72 17.72 13.98
N GLN A 45 4.76 17.15 14.69
CA GLN A 45 3.60 17.84 15.24
C GLN A 45 3.81 18.19 16.72
N ALA A 46 3.64 19.47 17.04
CA ALA A 46 3.42 19.96 18.40
C ALA A 46 1.92 19.93 18.75
N LYS A 47 1.60 19.60 20.01
CA LYS A 47 0.21 19.53 20.50
C LYS A 47 -0.37 20.90 20.82
N ASN A 48 0.47 21.87 21.16
CA ASN A 48 0.07 23.22 21.55
C ASN A 48 1.23 24.20 21.41
N LEU A 49 0.92 25.49 21.54
CA LEU A 49 1.87 26.60 21.44
C LEU A 49 3.05 26.47 22.42
N GLY A 50 2.77 26.12 23.69
CA GLY A 50 3.81 26.00 24.72
C GLY A 50 4.90 24.98 24.37
N GLN A 51 4.60 23.96 23.58
CA GLN A 51 5.62 23.04 23.07
C GLN A 51 6.51 23.66 22.00
N LEU A 52 5.97 24.49 21.11
CA LEU A 52 6.75 25.23 20.10
C LEU A 52 7.67 26.25 20.78
N GLU A 53 7.14 27.03 21.72
CA GLU A 53 7.91 28.02 22.47
C GLU A 53 9.04 27.36 23.28
N ARG A 54 8.74 26.24 23.93
CA ARG A 54 9.76 25.46 24.65
C ARG A 54 10.84 24.95 23.71
N ALA A 55 10.48 24.39 22.56
CA ALA A 55 11.46 23.90 21.60
C ALA A 55 12.31 25.04 21.02
N ALA A 56 11.74 26.23 20.78
CA ALA A 56 12.48 27.40 20.35
C ALA A 56 13.51 27.85 21.39
N ARG A 57 13.12 27.92 22.67
CA ARG A 57 14.07 28.20 23.77
C ARG A 57 15.19 27.17 23.85
N GLU A 58 14.85 25.89 23.80
CA GLU A 58 15.85 24.80 23.83
C GLU A 58 16.81 24.88 22.61
N CYS A 59 16.32 25.30 21.43
CA CYS A 59 17.19 25.54 20.26
C CYS A 59 18.13 26.73 20.49
N ALA A 60 17.62 27.83 21.04
CA ALA A 60 18.43 29.00 21.37
C ALA A 60 19.52 28.68 22.39
N GLU A 61 19.17 27.98 23.48
CA GLU A 61 20.11 27.53 24.51
C GLU A 61 21.20 26.58 23.94
N ALA A 62 20.84 25.73 22.99
CA ALA A 62 21.76 24.78 22.35
C ALA A 62 22.55 25.37 21.17
N GLY A 63 22.34 26.65 20.80
CA GLY A 63 22.95 27.25 19.61
C GLY A 63 22.54 26.56 18.30
N ILE A 64 21.33 26.01 18.24
CA ILE A 64 20.77 25.37 17.06
C ILE A 64 20.03 26.43 16.23
N PRO A 65 20.35 26.57 14.93
CA PRO A 65 19.60 27.46 14.04
C PRO A 65 18.11 27.12 14.03
N HIS A 66 17.24 28.12 14.16
CA HIS A 66 15.81 27.92 14.23
C HIS A 66 15.06 29.20 13.81
N ALA A 67 13.79 29.06 13.45
CA ALA A 67 12.92 30.18 13.09
C ALA A 67 11.49 29.92 13.56
N VAL A 68 10.89 30.88 14.26
CA VAL A 68 9.49 30.83 14.70
C VAL A 68 8.63 31.48 13.63
N ILE A 69 7.66 30.73 13.10
CA ILE A 69 6.75 31.23 12.08
C ILE A 69 5.48 31.73 12.74
N THR A 70 5.15 32.98 12.45
CA THR A 70 3.94 33.64 12.93
C THR A 70 3.04 33.98 11.75
N ASP A 71 1.85 33.41 11.72
CA ASP A 71 0.82 33.69 10.73
C ASP A 71 0.00 34.89 11.19
N ALA A 72 0.22 36.05 10.58
CA ALA A 72 -0.47 37.31 10.88
C ALA A 72 -1.86 37.42 10.21
N GLU A 73 -2.22 36.48 9.33
CA GLU A 73 -3.47 36.51 8.55
C GLU A 73 -4.22 35.18 8.68
N HIS A 74 -4.54 34.75 9.91
CA HIS A 74 -5.21 33.46 10.13
C HIS A 74 -6.64 33.44 9.55
N VAL A 75 -6.80 33.00 8.29
CA VAL A 75 -8.10 32.99 7.55
C VAL A 75 -9.00 31.77 7.82
N LEU A 76 -8.78 30.98 8.89
CA LEU A 76 -9.58 29.76 9.13
C LEU A 76 -10.65 29.98 10.22
N LEU A 77 -11.92 29.89 9.84
CA LEU A 77 -13.07 29.84 10.76
C LEU A 77 -12.96 28.60 11.69
N PRO A 78 -13.41 28.68 12.96
CA PRO A 78 -14.16 29.78 13.58
C PRO A 78 -13.29 30.81 14.33
N HIS A 79 -11.97 30.67 14.34
CA HIS A 79 -11.06 31.49 15.15
C HIS A 79 -10.51 32.68 14.36
N PHE A 80 -11.39 33.59 13.94
CA PHE A 80 -11.03 34.80 13.20
C PHE A 80 -10.92 36.00 14.15
N THR A 81 -9.74 36.18 14.75
CA THR A 81 -9.46 37.35 15.63
C THR A 81 -8.44 38.32 15.03
N GLY A 82 -7.79 37.97 13.91
CA GLY A 82 -6.72 38.78 13.30
C GLY A 82 -5.44 38.88 14.15
N ALA A 83 -5.39 38.20 15.30
CA ALA A 83 -4.21 38.17 16.14
C ALA A 83 -3.13 37.26 15.52
N PRO A 84 -1.84 37.67 15.53
CA PRO A 84 -0.76 36.81 15.05
C PRO A 84 -0.67 35.51 15.84
N ILE A 85 -0.60 34.37 15.16
CA ILE A 85 -0.50 33.05 15.78
C ILE A 85 0.80 32.38 15.37
N VAL A 86 1.57 31.91 16.34
CA VAL A 86 2.72 31.03 16.04
C VAL A 86 2.21 29.69 15.51
N THR A 87 2.55 29.38 14.28
CA THR A 87 2.03 28.22 13.52
C THR A 87 3.05 27.12 13.35
N ALA A 88 4.34 27.45 13.32
CA ALA A 88 5.41 26.48 13.11
C ALA A 88 6.73 26.95 13.74
N LEU A 89 7.65 25.99 13.91
CA LEU A 89 9.03 26.20 14.29
C LEU A 89 9.92 25.42 13.32
N GLY A 90 10.80 26.11 12.61
CA GLY A 90 11.88 25.48 11.85
C GLY A 90 13.08 25.23 12.76
N ILE A 91 13.72 24.06 12.62
CA ILE A 91 14.91 23.67 13.38
C ILE A 91 15.96 23.12 12.41
N GLY A 92 17.17 23.66 12.45
CA GLY A 92 18.32 23.25 11.66
C GLY A 92 18.62 24.15 10.45
N PRO A 93 19.47 23.69 9.51
CA PRO A 93 20.10 22.36 9.45
C PRO A 93 20.88 21.96 10.71
N VAL A 94 20.71 20.71 11.13
CA VAL A 94 21.27 20.15 12.38
C VAL A 94 21.37 18.63 12.26
N SER A 95 22.32 18.01 12.95
CA SER A 95 22.39 16.55 12.99
C SER A 95 21.30 15.97 13.90
N ARG A 96 20.95 14.69 13.67
CA ARG A 96 19.97 13.98 14.50
C ARG A 96 20.36 14.00 15.98
N ASP A 97 21.63 13.75 16.30
CA ASP A 97 22.09 13.65 17.67
C ASP A 97 22.03 15.00 18.40
N GLN A 98 22.35 16.09 17.68
CA GLN A 98 22.27 17.46 18.21
C GLN A 98 20.84 17.84 18.59
N CYS A 99 19.83 17.49 17.78
CA CYS A 99 18.45 17.93 18.02
C CYS A 99 17.57 16.90 18.76
N ARG A 100 18.02 15.65 18.96
CA ARG A 100 17.19 14.56 19.51
C ARG A 100 16.56 14.88 20.86
N HIS A 101 17.27 15.58 21.74
CA HIS A 101 16.77 15.93 23.07
C HIS A 101 15.55 16.87 23.00
N ILE A 102 15.49 17.72 21.97
CA ILE A 102 14.37 18.61 21.66
C ILE A 102 13.26 17.81 20.96
N THR A 103 13.61 17.11 19.86
CA THR A 103 12.63 16.59 18.90
C THR A 103 11.96 15.27 19.32
N LYS A 104 12.56 14.48 20.21
CA LYS A 104 12.04 13.15 20.62
C LYS A 104 10.62 13.11 21.19
N ARG A 105 10.08 14.27 21.60
CA ARG A 105 8.76 14.40 22.24
C ARG A 105 7.62 14.63 21.23
N PHE A 106 7.95 14.91 19.97
CA PHE A 106 6.99 15.16 18.91
C PHE A 106 6.74 13.89 18.10
N GLN A 107 5.61 13.87 17.41
CA GLN A 107 5.23 12.79 16.49
C GLN A 107 5.37 13.29 15.05
N VAL A 108 5.70 12.42 14.10
CA VAL A 108 5.70 12.81 12.68
C VAL A 108 4.28 13.23 12.28
N VAL A 109 4.15 14.34 11.54
CA VAL A 109 2.84 14.77 11.06
C VAL A 109 2.29 13.69 10.13
N GLN A 110 1.14 13.15 10.49
CA GLN A 110 0.45 12.16 9.66
C GLN A 110 -0.44 12.92 8.68
N GLY A 111 0.03 13.07 7.45
CA GLY A 111 -0.67 13.74 6.35
C GLY A 111 -1.34 12.77 5.37
N GLY A 112 -1.64 11.54 5.79
CA GLY A 112 -2.47 10.60 5.03
C GLY A 112 -3.89 10.54 5.59
N PRO A 113 -4.82 9.82 4.93
CA PRO A 113 -6.11 9.48 5.54
C PRO A 113 -5.88 8.88 6.93
N GLU A 114 -6.91 8.91 7.78
CA GLU A 114 -6.97 8.20 9.07
C GLU A 114 -6.08 6.96 9.02
N LYS A 115 -5.16 6.78 10.00
CA LYS A 115 -4.31 5.57 10.03
C LYS A 115 -5.22 4.40 9.68
N PRO A 116 -4.97 3.68 8.57
CA PRO A 116 -5.82 2.54 8.23
C PRO A 116 -5.87 1.70 9.50
N ARG A 117 -7.08 1.34 9.93
CA ARG A 117 -7.27 0.44 11.07
C ARG A 117 -6.38 -0.76 10.77
N ARG A 118 -5.22 -0.82 11.40
CA ARG A 118 -4.35 -1.98 11.28
C ARG A 118 -5.01 -3.02 12.15
N MET A 119 -5.46 -4.09 11.49
CA MET A 119 -5.93 -5.30 12.14
C MET A 119 -5.08 -5.58 13.37
N ASP A 120 -5.75 -5.81 14.50
CA ASP A 120 -5.06 -6.16 15.73
C ASP A 120 -4.20 -7.42 15.50
N ARG A 121 -3.00 -7.44 16.10
CA ARG A 121 -2.07 -8.54 15.88
C ARG A 121 -2.68 -9.90 16.26
N ARG A 122 -3.48 -9.97 17.33
CA ARG A 122 -4.14 -11.22 17.73
C ARG A 122 -5.21 -11.64 16.73
N ALA A 123 -5.95 -10.68 16.18
CA ALA A 123 -6.93 -10.96 15.12
C ALA A 123 -6.23 -11.52 13.89
N ARG A 124 -5.11 -10.92 13.46
CA ARG A 124 -4.31 -11.43 12.35
C ARG A 124 -3.79 -12.84 12.60
N ASP A 125 -3.20 -13.08 13.77
CA ASP A 125 -2.65 -14.38 14.14
C ASP A 125 -3.76 -15.45 14.16
N ALA A 126 -4.95 -15.12 14.65
CA ALA A 126 -6.12 -16.01 14.62
C ALA A 126 -6.57 -16.36 13.19
N LEU A 127 -6.62 -15.39 12.27
CA LEU A 127 -6.94 -15.66 10.87
C LEU A 127 -5.91 -16.59 10.21
N LEU A 128 -4.61 -16.34 10.46
CA LEU A 128 -3.55 -17.19 9.93
C LEU A 128 -3.64 -18.62 10.47
N ASP A 129 -3.98 -18.79 11.75
CA ASP A 129 -4.17 -20.11 12.34
C ASP A 129 -5.42 -20.82 11.77
N ASP A 130 -6.53 -20.11 11.55
CA ASP A 130 -7.72 -20.64 10.86
C ASP A 130 -7.37 -21.14 9.45
N MET A 131 -6.62 -20.34 8.68
CA MET A 131 -6.18 -20.70 7.32
C MET A 131 -5.16 -21.84 7.31
N ARG A 132 -4.32 -21.94 8.34
CA ARG A 132 -3.36 -23.06 8.50
C ARG A 132 -4.06 -24.37 8.84
N CYS A 133 -5.15 -24.32 9.58
CA CYS A 133 -5.92 -25.50 9.98
C CYS A 133 -6.95 -25.96 8.95
N CYS A 134 -7.24 -25.15 7.93
CA CYS A 134 -8.15 -25.50 6.83
C CYS A 134 -7.36 -26.01 5.62
N GLU A 135 -7.68 -27.20 5.14
CA GLU A 135 -7.18 -27.67 3.84
C GLU A 135 -7.90 -26.93 2.69
N GLN A 136 -7.14 -26.54 1.67
CA GLN A 136 -7.65 -26.10 0.36
C GLN A 136 -7.90 -27.33 -0.52
N THR A 137 -6.97 -28.27 -0.46
CA THR A 137 -7.00 -29.60 -1.09
C THR A 137 -6.14 -30.53 -0.24
N ALA A 138 -6.18 -31.84 -0.50
CA ALA A 138 -5.42 -32.82 0.26
C ALA A 138 -3.92 -32.45 0.31
N GLY A 139 -3.37 -32.25 1.51
CA GLY A 139 -1.95 -31.96 1.73
C GLY A 139 -1.54 -30.50 1.49
N MET A 140 -2.50 -29.59 1.26
CA MET A 140 -2.24 -28.16 1.17
C MET A 140 -3.27 -27.35 1.94
N THR A 141 -2.79 -26.53 2.86
CA THR A 141 -3.61 -25.61 3.64
C THR A 141 -4.00 -24.38 2.83
N VAL A 142 -5.08 -23.73 3.23
CA VAL A 142 -5.51 -22.46 2.65
C VAL A 142 -4.43 -21.39 2.80
N LEU A 143 -3.74 -21.34 3.95
CA LEU A 143 -2.62 -20.41 4.16
C LEU A 143 -1.50 -20.63 3.14
N ARG A 144 -1.06 -21.89 2.97
CA ARG A 144 0.02 -22.22 2.04
C ARG A 144 -0.35 -21.88 0.60
N HIS A 145 -1.62 -22.08 0.23
CA HIS A 145 -2.13 -21.66 -1.07
C HIS A 145 -1.98 -20.14 -1.28
N GLY A 146 -2.45 -19.32 -0.33
CA GLY A 146 -2.32 -17.86 -0.41
C GLY A 146 -0.86 -17.40 -0.51
N GLU A 147 0.05 -18.03 0.25
CA GLU A 147 1.50 -17.77 0.15
C GLU A 147 2.05 -18.11 -1.24
N MET A 148 1.60 -19.22 -1.84
CA MET A 148 2.00 -19.59 -3.20
C MET A 148 1.51 -18.57 -4.24
N VAL A 149 0.26 -18.09 -4.11
CA VAL A 149 -0.28 -17.05 -5.03
C VAL A 149 0.54 -15.77 -4.92
N ARG A 150 0.83 -15.30 -3.70
CA ARG A 150 1.71 -14.14 -3.46
C ARG A 150 3.06 -14.31 -4.14
N ASP A 151 3.70 -15.47 -3.95
CA ASP A 151 5.04 -15.70 -4.45
C ASP A 151 5.09 -15.78 -5.98
N HIS A 152 4.06 -16.37 -6.63
CA HIS A 152 3.92 -16.36 -8.09
C HIS A 152 3.64 -14.96 -8.63
N TYR A 153 2.78 -14.19 -7.98
CA TYR A 153 2.50 -12.82 -8.39
C TYR A 153 3.74 -11.94 -8.31
N ARG A 154 4.52 -12.07 -7.23
CA ARG A 154 5.80 -11.37 -7.09
C ARG A 154 6.80 -11.78 -8.15
N ASP A 155 6.92 -13.09 -8.41
CA ASP A 155 7.81 -13.60 -9.46
C ASP A 155 7.46 -13.02 -10.85
N LEU A 156 6.16 -12.97 -11.18
CA LEU A 156 5.68 -12.36 -12.41
C LEU A 156 5.97 -10.85 -12.44
N LEU A 157 5.70 -10.10 -11.38
CA LEU A 157 5.98 -8.67 -11.35
C LEU A 157 7.48 -8.35 -11.44
N ASP A 158 8.33 -9.12 -10.75
CA ASP A 158 9.78 -8.95 -10.81
C ASP A 158 10.30 -9.22 -12.23
N HIS A 159 9.70 -10.17 -12.94
CA HIS A 159 9.97 -10.42 -14.36
C HIS A 159 9.52 -9.25 -15.24
N LEU A 160 8.28 -8.79 -15.09
CA LEU A 160 7.72 -7.72 -15.94
C LEU A 160 8.38 -6.35 -15.70
N ARG A 161 8.72 -6.01 -14.45
CA ARG A 161 9.32 -4.72 -14.09
C ARG A 161 10.81 -4.66 -14.34
N TYR A 162 11.53 -5.76 -14.11
CA TYR A 162 12.99 -5.76 -14.05
C TYR A 162 13.66 -6.75 -15.01
N GLY A 163 12.89 -7.55 -15.74
CA GLY A 163 13.43 -8.61 -16.58
C GLY A 163 14.03 -9.77 -15.78
N SER A 164 13.67 -9.91 -14.50
CA SER A 164 14.15 -11.01 -13.65
C SER A 164 13.77 -12.36 -14.28
N PRO A 165 14.66 -13.38 -14.25
CA PRO A 165 14.29 -14.73 -14.67
C PRO A 165 13.14 -15.28 -13.83
N LEU A 166 12.11 -15.80 -14.49
CA LEU A 166 10.99 -16.46 -13.82
C LEU A 166 11.44 -17.71 -13.08
N ARG A 167 10.83 -17.95 -11.92
CA ARG A 167 11.07 -19.14 -11.10
C ARG A 167 10.02 -20.20 -11.41
N GLY A 168 10.48 -21.35 -11.88
CA GLY A 168 9.61 -22.48 -12.19
C GLY A 168 9.03 -22.43 -13.60
N GLU A 169 7.97 -23.19 -13.82
CA GLU A 169 7.36 -23.37 -15.14
C GLU A 169 6.22 -22.35 -15.34
N TRP A 170 6.44 -21.41 -16.25
CA TRP A 170 5.43 -20.43 -16.65
C TRP A 170 4.98 -20.66 -18.08
N ARG A 171 3.67 -20.52 -18.29
CA ARG A 171 3.09 -20.36 -19.61
C ARG A 171 2.53 -18.94 -19.71
N LEU A 172 3.34 -18.02 -20.19
CA LEU A 172 2.93 -16.64 -20.33
C LEU A 172 2.07 -16.43 -21.60
N PRO A 173 0.97 -15.67 -21.51
CA PRO A 173 0.23 -15.25 -22.70
C PRO A 173 0.89 -14.05 -23.37
N ASP A 174 0.76 -13.91 -24.69
CA ASP A 174 1.46 -12.89 -25.48
C ASP A 174 1.21 -11.45 -25.00
N TRP A 175 0.00 -11.17 -24.48
CA TRP A 175 -0.40 -9.85 -24.01
C TRP A 175 0.26 -9.43 -22.69
N ILE A 176 0.92 -10.34 -21.96
CA ILE A 176 1.41 -10.07 -20.59
C ILE A 176 2.53 -9.02 -20.55
N HIS A 177 3.19 -8.77 -21.67
CA HIS A 177 4.31 -7.83 -21.77
C HIS A 177 3.87 -6.40 -22.08
N ASP A 178 2.56 -6.15 -22.19
CA ASP A 178 2.05 -4.81 -22.42
C ASP A 178 2.28 -3.91 -21.19
N PRO A 179 2.97 -2.76 -21.33
CA PRO A 179 3.32 -1.90 -20.21
C PRO A 179 2.10 -1.33 -19.48
N LEU A 180 0.94 -1.22 -20.14
CA LEU A 180 -0.29 -0.73 -19.53
C LEU A 180 -0.75 -1.60 -18.36
N LEU A 181 -0.34 -2.87 -18.31
CA LEU A 181 -0.68 -3.78 -17.20
C LEU A 181 -0.03 -3.38 -15.88
N LEU A 182 1.08 -2.63 -15.93
CA LEU A 182 1.83 -2.21 -14.74
C LEU A 182 1.34 -0.86 -14.18
N GLU A 183 0.50 -0.14 -14.91
CA GLU A 183 0.01 1.17 -14.52
C GLU A 183 -1.08 1.08 -13.46
N GLY A 184 -0.99 1.96 -12.45
CA GLY A 184 -2.01 2.07 -11.41
C GLY A 184 -2.15 0.85 -10.50
N LEU A 185 -1.20 -0.09 -10.53
CA LEU A 185 -1.22 -1.24 -9.62
C LEU A 185 -1.12 -0.78 -8.16
N PRO A 186 -1.83 -1.44 -7.22
CA PRO A 186 -1.62 -1.25 -5.80
C PRO A 186 -0.17 -1.57 -5.38
N THR A 187 0.22 -1.11 -4.19
CA THR A 187 1.57 -1.37 -3.67
C THR A 187 1.82 -2.86 -3.47
N ASP A 188 3.08 -3.26 -3.59
CA ASP A 188 3.48 -4.67 -3.43
C ASP A 188 3.10 -5.23 -2.04
N ASP A 189 3.17 -4.40 -0.99
CA ASP A 189 2.74 -4.78 0.37
C ASP A 189 1.23 -5.06 0.46
N LEU A 190 0.40 -4.23 -0.20
CA LEU A 190 -1.05 -4.40 -0.22
C LEU A 190 -1.43 -5.66 -1.01
N MET A 191 -0.81 -5.85 -2.18
CA MET A 191 -1.03 -7.06 -2.99
C MET A 191 -0.60 -8.32 -2.23
N ALA A 192 0.55 -8.28 -1.56
CA ALA A 192 1.03 -9.42 -0.78
C ALA A 192 0.08 -9.78 0.38
N GLU A 193 -0.53 -8.79 1.02
CA GLU A 193 -1.54 -9.01 2.04
C GLU A 193 -2.82 -9.59 1.45
N TYR A 194 -3.33 -9.02 0.35
CA TYR A 194 -4.47 -9.57 -0.39
C TYR A 194 -4.25 -11.03 -0.79
N HIS A 195 -3.14 -11.38 -1.45
CA HIS A 195 -2.92 -12.76 -1.90
C HIS A 195 -2.83 -13.76 -0.75
N VAL A 196 -2.22 -13.38 0.37
CA VAL A 196 -2.14 -14.27 1.53
C VAL A 196 -3.53 -14.52 2.13
N PHE A 197 -4.40 -13.51 2.17
CA PHE A 197 -5.70 -13.57 2.84
C PHE A 197 -6.93 -13.74 1.90
N HIS A 198 -6.76 -13.84 0.58
CA HIS A 198 -7.90 -13.90 -0.36
C HIS A 198 -8.89 -15.04 -0.08
N ASP A 199 -8.39 -16.13 0.47
CA ASP A 199 -9.18 -17.31 0.83
C ASP A 199 -9.48 -17.43 2.35
N VAL A 200 -9.29 -16.35 3.13
CA VAL A 200 -9.40 -16.38 4.61
C VAL A 200 -10.75 -16.91 5.13
N GLY A 201 -11.83 -16.75 4.36
CA GLY A 201 -13.17 -17.20 4.71
C GLY A 201 -13.44 -18.67 4.46
N LYS A 202 -12.56 -19.41 3.77
CA LYS A 202 -12.81 -20.81 3.38
C LYS A 202 -13.09 -21.73 4.56
N SER A 203 -12.44 -21.51 5.70
CA SER A 203 -12.70 -22.27 6.94
C SER A 203 -14.15 -22.13 7.43
N ARG A 204 -14.85 -21.04 7.08
CA ARG A 204 -16.20 -20.71 7.53
C ARG A 204 -17.29 -21.15 6.56
N CYS A 205 -16.97 -21.42 5.31
CA CYS A 205 -17.92 -21.92 4.30
C CYS A 205 -17.61 -23.32 3.78
N ARG A 206 -16.58 -23.99 4.32
CA ARG A 206 -16.18 -25.34 3.90
C ARG A 206 -17.34 -26.34 4.04
N VAL A 207 -17.63 -27.03 2.93
CA VAL A 207 -18.54 -28.18 2.85
C VAL A 207 -17.74 -29.37 2.30
N VAL A 208 -17.97 -30.56 2.84
CA VAL A 208 -17.39 -31.80 2.31
C VAL A 208 -18.52 -32.64 1.72
N ASP A 209 -18.38 -33.04 0.46
CA ASP A 209 -19.38 -33.89 -0.20
C ASP A 209 -19.24 -35.38 0.19
N ALA A 210 -20.15 -36.20 -0.32
CA ALA A 210 -20.18 -37.64 -0.04
C ALA A 210 -18.91 -38.38 -0.51
N ASP A 211 -18.18 -37.83 -1.48
CA ASP A 211 -16.93 -38.38 -2.02
C ASP A 211 -15.69 -37.84 -1.28
N GLY A 212 -15.88 -37.04 -0.23
CA GLY A 212 -14.80 -36.45 0.56
C GLY A 212 -14.15 -35.22 -0.10
N ARG A 213 -14.73 -34.67 -1.18
CA ARG A 213 -14.20 -33.47 -1.83
C ARG A 213 -14.64 -32.22 -1.10
N GLN A 214 -13.72 -31.27 -1.03
CA GLN A 214 -13.94 -29.99 -0.35
C GLN A 214 -14.53 -28.97 -1.30
N HIS A 215 -15.56 -28.27 -0.84
CA HIS A 215 -16.27 -27.21 -1.55
C HIS A 215 -16.28 -25.96 -0.69
N PHE A 216 -16.16 -24.80 -1.34
CA PHE A 216 -16.15 -23.49 -0.69
C PHE A 216 -17.16 -22.56 -1.37
N PRO A 217 -18.48 -22.81 -1.17
CA PRO A 217 -19.52 -21.97 -1.72
C PRO A 217 -19.32 -20.52 -1.28
N ASP A 218 -19.37 -19.62 -2.25
CA ASP A 218 -19.32 -18.16 -2.04
C ASP A 218 -18.10 -17.68 -1.22
N HIS A 219 -16.96 -18.37 -1.37
CA HIS A 219 -15.79 -18.11 -0.53
C HIS A 219 -15.25 -16.69 -0.65
N ALA A 220 -15.28 -16.06 -1.82
CA ALA A 220 -14.80 -14.67 -1.99
C ALA A 220 -15.59 -13.69 -1.10
N ALA A 221 -16.93 -13.77 -1.10
CA ALA A 221 -17.78 -12.93 -0.25
C ALA A 221 -17.60 -13.26 1.24
N VAL A 222 -17.47 -14.54 1.59
CA VAL A 222 -17.21 -14.96 2.97
C VAL A 222 -15.83 -14.49 3.45
N SER A 223 -14.80 -14.57 2.61
CA SER A 223 -13.45 -14.08 2.89
C SER A 223 -13.44 -12.58 3.12
N ALA A 224 -14.10 -11.80 2.26
CA ALA A 224 -14.18 -10.35 2.39
C ALA A 224 -14.85 -9.95 3.72
N ARG A 225 -15.95 -10.62 4.08
CA ARG A 225 -16.63 -10.39 5.36
C ARG A 225 -15.74 -10.74 6.56
N VAL A 226 -15.08 -11.90 6.54
CA VAL A 226 -14.18 -12.33 7.62
C VAL A 226 -13.01 -11.35 7.79
N TRP A 227 -12.48 -10.84 6.69
CA TRP A 227 -11.42 -9.83 6.69
C TRP A 227 -11.90 -8.50 7.29
N GLU A 228 -13.08 -8.02 6.90
CA GLU A 228 -13.69 -6.79 7.41
C GLU A 228 -14.01 -6.90 8.91
N GLU A 229 -14.61 -8.01 9.35
CA GLU A 229 -14.94 -8.27 10.76
C GLU A 229 -13.70 -8.28 11.67
N ALA A 230 -12.56 -8.71 11.13
CA ALA A 230 -11.28 -8.68 11.82
C ALA A 230 -10.62 -7.28 11.85
N GLY A 231 -11.21 -6.29 11.19
CA GLY A 231 -10.68 -4.93 11.08
C GLY A 231 -9.52 -4.83 10.08
N GLY A 232 -9.57 -5.62 9.01
CA GLY A 232 -8.61 -5.56 7.91
C GLY A 232 -8.68 -4.27 7.09
N ASP A 233 -7.67 -4.04 6.25
CA ASP A 233 -7.66 -2.90 5.34
C ASP A 233 -8.83 -3.00 4.34
N PRO A 234 -9.70 -1.99 4.21
CA PRO A 234 -10.84 -2.05 3.30
C PRO A 234 -10.46 -2.32 1.84
N THR A 235 -9.34 -1.78 1.38
CA THR A 235 -8.84 -1.97 0.00
C THR A 235 -8.48 -3.43 -0.25
N VAL A 236 -7.89 -4.09 0.74
CA VAL A 236 -7.65 -5.54 0.68
C VAL A 236 -8.99 -6.27 0.65
N GLY A 237 -9.95 -5.88 1.51
CA GLY A 237 -11.29 -6.47 1.52
C GLY A 237 -12.01 -6.39 0.17
N ASP A 238 -11.91 -5.25 -0.52
CA ASP A 238 -12.49 -5.05 -1.85
C ASP A 238 -11.84 -5.99 -2.89
N LEU A 239 -10.51 -6.13 -2.88
CA LEU A 239 -9.81 -7.07 -3.77
C LEU A 239 -10.21 -8.52 -3.48
N ILE A 240 -10.35 -8.90 -2.20
CA ILE A 240 -10.83 -10.22 -1.79
C ILE A 240 -12.24 -10.48 -2.32
N ALA A 241 -13.14 -9.50 -2.23
CA ALA A 241 -14.51 -9.64 -2.71
C ALA A 241 -14.57 -9.84 -4.23
N MET A 242 -13.62 -9.27 -4.98
CA MET A 242 -13.54 -9.35 -6.45
C MET A 242 -12.64 -10.49 -6.97
N ASP A 243 -12.06 -11.30 -6.09
CA ASP A 243 -11.03 -12.29 -6.44
C ASP A 243 -11.47 -13.26 -7.55
N MET A 244 -12.76 -13.62 -7.55
CA MET A 244 -13.34 -14.53 -8.53
C MET A 244 -13.76 -13.87 -9.85
N ASP A 245 -13.71 -12.54 -9.95
CA ASP A 245 -14.34 -11.82 -11.07
C ASP A 245 -13.70 -12.16 -12.40
N VAL A 246 -12.37 -12.21 -12.50
CA VAL A 246 -11.67 -12.57 -13.75
C VAL A 246 -11.96 -14.02 -14.13
N HIS A 247 -12.04 -14.92 -13.14
CA HIS A 247 -12.31 -16.34 -13.35
C HIS A 247 -13.74 -16.61 -13.85
N LEU A 248 -14.70 -15.74 -13.47
CA LEU A 248 -16.10 -15.85 -13.85
C LEU A 248 -16.51 -14.91 -14.98
N LEU A 249 -15.63 -13.99 -15.39
CA LEU A 249 -15.93 -12.92 -16.33
C LEU A 249 -16.52 -13.43 -17.65
N LYS A 250 -17.66 -12.90 -18.04
CA LYS A 250 -18.29 -13.14 -19.35
C LYS A 250 -17.81 -12.11 -20.37
N GLY A 251 -18.04 -12.40 -21.65
CA GLY A 251 -17.56 -11.52 -22.74
C GLY A 251 -18.25 -10.16 -22.74
N GLU A 252 -19.55 -10.14 -22.46
CA GLU A 252 -20.37 -8.93 -22.39
C GLU A 252 -19.99 -7.98 -21.24
N ASP A 253 -19.41 -8.52 -20.17
CA ASP A 253 -19.03 -7.75 -18.97
C ASP A 253 -17.60 -7.17 -19.04
N VAL A 254 -16.83 -7.49 -20.10
CA VAL A 254 -15.41 -7.09 -20.21
C VAL A 254 -15.24 -5.58 -20.15
N GLU A 255 -16.07 -4.84 -20.88
CA GLU A 255 -15.94 -3.38 -20.96
C GLU A 255 -16.16 -2.73 -19.58
N ALA A 256 -17.20 -3.14 -18.87
CA ALA A 256 -17.48 -2.68 -17.51
C ALA A 256 -16.37 -3.07 -16.52
N PHE A 257 -15.83 -4.30 -16.64
CA PHE A 257 -14.71 -4.75 -15.81
C PHE A 257 -13.44 -3.93 -16.07
N SER A 258 -13.09 -3.67 -17.33
CA SER A 258 -11.92 -2.88 -17.73
C SER A 258 -11.94 -1.43 -17.25
N CYS A 259 -13.09 -0.92 -16.83
CA CYS A 259 -13.23 0.42 -16.25
C CYS A 259 -12.83 0.50 -14.78
N ARG A 260 -12.66 -0.63 -14.10
CA ARG A 260 -12.31 -0.67 -12.67
C ARG A 260 -10.83 -0.37 -12.45
N ALA A 261 -10.50 0.28 -11.35
CA ALA A 261 -9.11 0.59 -10.99
C ALA A 261 -8.30 -0.71 -10.74
N GLU A 262 -8.98 -1.76 -10.28
CA GLU A 262 -8.42 -3.03 -9.84
C GLU A 262 -8.27 -4.04 -10.99
N ALA A 263 -8.82 -3.75 -12.17
CA ALA A 263 -8.90 -4.69 -13.29
C ALA A 263 -7.55 -5.32 -13.66
N ARG A 264 -6.49 -4.49 -13.68
CA ARG A 264 -5.12 -4.91 -13.99
C ARG A 264 -4.57 -5.82 -12.89
N ALA A 265 -4.74 -5.43 -11.63
CA ALA A 265 -4.26 -6.20 -10.47
C ALA A 265 -4.96 -7.57 -10.37
N LEU A 266 -6.29 -7.62 -10.57
CA LEU A 266 -7.07 -8.85 -10.58
C LEU A 266 -6.71 -9.75 -11.76
N LEU A 267 -6.44 -9.18 -12.94
CA LEU A 267 -6.00 -9.96 -14.12
C LEU A 267 -4.65 -10.64 -13.90
N LEU A 268 -3.66 -9.90 -13.38
CA LEU A 268 -2.34 -10.44 -13.04
C LEU A 268 -2.42 -11.46 -11.90
N THR A 269 -3.29 -11.23 -10.92
CA THR A 269 -3.56 -12.17 -9.83
C THR A 269 -4.15 -13.48 -10.35
N ALA A 270 -5.18 -13.41 -11.19
CA ALA A 270 -5.81 -14.61 -11.76
C ALA A 270 -4.81 -15.46 -12.58
N LEU A 271 -3.92 -14.83 -13.35
CA LEU A 271 -2.87 -15.55 -14.06
C LEU A 271 -1.90 -16.23 -13.08
N SER A 272 -1.49 -15.53 -12.03
CA SER A 272 -0.57 -16.02 -11.00
C SER A 272 -1.17 -17.19 -10.22
N GLU A 273 -2.44 -17.10 -9.86
CA GLU A 273 -3.18 -18.13 -9.13
C GLU A 273 -3.36 -19.40 -9.98
N VAL A 274 -3.62 -19.27 -11.28
CA VAL A 274 -3.67 -20.42 -12.20
C VAL A 274 -2.33 -21.17 -12.25
N HIS A 275 -1.20 -20.45 -12.21
CA HIS A 275 0.13 -21.07 -12.16
C HIS A 275 0.45 -21.66 -10.79
N ALA A 276 0.14 -20.96 -9.70
CA ALA A 276 0.28 -21.47 -8.35
C ALA A 276 -0.49 -22.80 -8.17
N ASN A 277 -1.71 -22.87 -8.72
CA ASN A 277 -2.50 -24.09 -8.70
C ASN A 277 -1.89 -25.22 -9.55
N ALA A 278 -1.22 -24.90 -10.65
CA ALA A 278 -0.61 -25.89 -11.55
C ALA A 278 0.41 -26.76 -10.82
N THR A 279 1.16 -26.18 -9.87
CA THR A 279 2.16 -26.89 -9.06
C THR A 279 1.57 -28.08 -8.30
N MET A 280 0.27 -28.04 -7.95
CA MET A 280 -0.40 -29.14 -7.25
C MET A 280 -1.09 -30.15 -8.18
N PHE A 281 -1.49 -29.75 -9.39
CA PHE A 281 -2.43 -30.53 -10.20
C PHE A 281 -1.82 -31.10 -11.49
N GLY A 282 -0.57 -31.58 -11.43
CA GLY A 282 0.09 -32.19 -12.58
C GLY A 282 0.72 -31.20 -13.56
N GLY A 283 1.03 -29.99 -13.08
CA GLY A 283 1.75 -28.96 -13.82
C GLY A 283 0.91 -28.24 -14.88
N THR A 284 1.60 -27.45 -15.70
CA THR A 284 0.99 -26.63 -16.78
C THR A 284 0.39 -27.50 -17.90
N SER A 285 0.70 -28.79 -17.91
CA SER A 285 0.21 -29.75 -18.89
C SER A 285 -1.19 -30.30 -18.56
N SER A 286 -1.67 -30.10 -17.33
CA SER A 286 -2.94 -30.65 -16.86
C SER A 286 -4.16 -30.05 -17.56
N THR A 287 -5.23 -30.84 -17.66
CA THR A 287 -6.50 -30.40 -18.27
C THR A 287 -7.10 -29.21 -17.53
N GLY A 288 -7.06 -29.24 -16.19
CA GLY A 288 -7.58 -28.17 -15.35
C GLY A 288 -6.82 -26.85 -15.55
N PHE A 289 -5.48 -26.90 -15.57
CA PHE A 289 -4.67 -25.72 -15.88
C PHE A 289 -4.98 -25.17 -17.27
N LYS A 290 -4.94 -26.01 -18.31
CA LYS A 290 -5.18 -25.57 -19.70
C LYS A 290 -6.53 -24.88 -19.87
N ALA A 291 -7.58 -25.39 -19.21
CA ALA A 291 -8.91 -24.80 -19.27
C ALA A 291 -8.95 -23.41 -18.63
N LYS A 292 -8.46 -23.28 -17.38
CA LYS A 292 -8.42 -22.00 -16.65
C LYS A 292 -7.50 -20.98 -17.34
N TRP A 293 -6.32 -21.42 -17.76
CA TRP A 293 -5.36 -20.59 -18.50
C TRP A 293 -5.96 -20.04 -19.78
N LYS A 294 -6.65 -20.86 -20.58
CA LYS A 294 -7.31 -20.41 -21.83
C LYS A 294 -8.41 -19.39 -21.57
N HIS A 295 -9.11 -19.50 -20.44
CA HIS A 295 -10.09 -18.50 -20.02
C HIS A 295 -9.41 -17.17 -19.68
N VAL A 296 -8.43 -17.18 -18.77
CA VAL A 296 -7.67 -15.99 -18.38
C VAL A 296 -7.01 -15.33 -19.59
N ASP A 297 -6.39 -16.12 -20.48
CA ASP A 297 -5.75 -15.63 -21.68
C ASP A 297 -6.75 -14.96 -22.66
N ARG A 298 -7.93 -15.55 -22.84
CA ARG A 298 -9.00 -14.93 -23.65
C ARG A 298 -9.50 -13.64 -23.03
N ARG A 299 -9.69 -13.59 -21.70
CA ARG A 299 -10.15 -12.39 -21.00
C ARG A 299 -9.09 -11.31 -20.97
N GLY A 300 -7.83 -11.66 -20.74
CA GLY A 300 -6.71 -10.71 -20.75
C GLY A 300 -6.60 -9.96 -22.08
N ARG A 301 -6.68 -10.66 -23.22
CA ARG A 301 -6.73 -9.98 -24.54
C ARG A 301 -7.89 -9.00 -24.68
N ALA A 302 -9.07 -9.38 -24.22
CA ALA A 302 -10.27 -8.55 -24.34
C ALA A 302 -10.20 -7.33 -23.39
N ILE A 303 -9.72 -7.54 -22.17
CA ILE A 303 -9.54 -6.49 -21.15
C ILE A 303 -8.51 -5.48 -21.65
N LEU A 304 -7.34 -5.94 -22.10
CA LEU A 304 -6.27 -5.08 -22.57
C LEU A 304 -6.72 -4.25 -23.78
N LYS A 305 -7.38 -4.87 -24.75
CA LYS A 305 -7.96 -4.16 -25.90
C LYS A 305 -8.92 -3.04 -25.46
N ALA A 306 -9.78 -3.29 -24.48
CA ALA A 306 -10.71 -2.29 -23.96
C ALA A 306 -10.02 -1.18 -23.17
N ILE A 307 -8.90 -1.47 -22.50
CA ILE A 307 -8.06 -0.47 -21.83
C ILE A 307 -7.39 0.44 -22.87
N THR A 308 -6.70 -0.15 -23.86
CA THR A 308 -5.99 0.61 -24.90
C THR A 308 -6.93 1.54 -25.68
N ALA A 309 -8.11 1.05 -26.06
CA ALA A 309 -9.09 1.84 -26.81
C ALA A 309 -9.65 3.07 -26.06
N ARG A 310 -9.36 3.22 -24.76
CA ARG A 310 -9.75 4.37 -23.95
C ARG A 310 -8.62 5.38 -23.73
N GLU A 311 -7.38 4.98 -24.01
CA GLU A 311 -6.20 5.84 -23.88
C GLU A 311 -5.84 6.52 -25.21
N ASP A 312 -6.37 6.01 -26.33
CA ASP A 312 -6.40 6.64 -27.67
C ASP A 312 -7.55 7.65 -27.82
#